data_AF-A0AAQ4ER78-F1
#
_entry.id   AF-A0AAQ4ER78-F1
#
_cell.length_a   1.000
_cell.length_b   1.000
_cell.length_c   1.000
_cell.angle_alpha   90.00
_cell.angle_beta   90.00
_cell.angle_gamma   90.00
#
_symmetry.space_group_name_H-M   'P 1'
#
loop_
_entity.id
_entity.type
_entity.pdbx_description
1 polymer ?
#
loop_
_entity_poly.entity_id
_entity_poly.type
_entity_poly.pdbx_seq_one_letter_code
_entity_poly.pdbx_strand_id
1 'polypeptide(L)'
;MSLIPAFYCLLVWFTFTQRVSTKLTVPEGLYIQSLTTEGAELPVGCVYTDEKKTVQGVGPQEGQECVPITEDAYTAMESGTPYSCPLGLCRSYNCEASGLILKCWK
;
A
#
# COMPACT_ATOMS: atom_id res chain seq x y z
N MET A 1 48.25 -5.10 24.00
CA MET A 1 48.06 -4.04 22.99
C MET A 1 46.84 -4.40 22.17
N SER A 2 45.86 -3.50 22.17
CA SER A 2 44.54 -3.63 21.58
C SER A 2 44.60 -3.34 20.06
N LEU A 3 44.08 -4.24 19.24
CA LEU A 3 43.90 -4.03 17.79
C LEU A 3 42.48 -4.44 17.41
N ILE A 4 41.49 -3.61 17.77
CA ILE A 4 40.08 -3.80 17.36
C ILE A 4 39.35 -2.50 16.91
N PRO A 5 39.96 -1.43 16.34
CA PRO A 5 39.15 -0.27 15.92
C PRO A 5 38.79 -0.25 14.41
N ALA A 6 39.25 -1.19 13.58
CA ALA A 6 39.10 -1.06 12.12
C ALA A 6 37.83 -1.68 11.54
N PHE A 7 37.16 -2.60 12.25
CA PHE A 7 36.05 -3.39 11.67
C PHE A 7 34.65 -2.79 11.88
N TYR A 8 34.50 -1.81 12.78
CA TYR A 8 33.18 -1.28 13.15
C TYR A 8 32.63 -0.24 12.15
N CYS A 9 33.47 0.42 11.36
CA CYS A 9 33.00 1.47 10.44
C CYS A 9 32.33 0.94 9.16
N LEU A 10 32.56 -0.31 8.78
CA LEU A 10 32.00 -0.88 7.53
C LEU A 10 30.59 -1.47 7.70
N LEU A 11 30.16 -1.78 8.92
CA LEU A 11 28.85 -2.39 9.16
C LEU A 11 27.70 -1.36 9.27
N VAL A 12 28.03 -0.07 9.45
CA VAL A 12 27.01 0.99 9.60
C VAL A 12 26.47 1.49 8.26
N TRP A 13 27.13 1.18 7.14
CA TRP A 13 26.66 1.60 5.81
C TRP A 13 25.70 0.61 5.14
N PHE A 14 25.64 -0.65 5.58
CA PHE A 14 24.88 -1.68 4.87
C PHE A 14 23.44 -1.90 5.33
N THR A 15 22.96 -1.23 6.39
CA THR A 15 21.59 -1.45 6.90
C THR A 15 20.53 -0.54 6.29
N PHE A 16 20.87 0.38 5.37
CA PHE A 16 19.96 1.47 5.00
C PHE A 16 18.99 1.21 3.81
N THR A 17 19.01 0.08 3.11
CA THR A 17 18.08 -0.07 1.95
C THR A 17 17.48 -1.46 1.76
N GLN A 18 16.84 -2.01 2.78
CA GLN A 18 15.78 -3.00 2.53
C GLN A 18 14.44 -2.29 2.59
N ARG A 19 14.02 -1.68 1.47
CA ARG A 19 12.59 -1.35 1.24
C ARG A 19 11.84 -2.68 1.26
N VAL A 20 11.17 -2.99 2.36
CA VAL A 20 10.23 -4.11 2.41
C VAL A 20 9.02 -3.70 1.56
N SER A 21 9.02 -4.11 0.28
CA SER A 21 7.86 -4.00 -0.58
C SER A 21 6.88 -5.08 -0.15
N THR A 22 5.90 -4.73 0.68
CA THR A 22 4.83 -5.64 1.06
C THR A 22 3.87 -5.74 -0.12
N LYS A 23 3.88 -6.87 -0.82
CA LYS A 23 2.83 -7.18 -1.79
C LYS A 23 1.48 -7.29 -1.07
N LEU A 24 0.44 -6.72 -1.67
CA LEU A 24 -0.93 -6.90 -1.22
C LEU A 24 -1.33 -8.37 -1.40
N THR A 25 -1.75 -9.03 -0.31
CA THR A 25 -2.17 -10.44 -0.35
C THR A 25 -3.71 -10.49 -0.36
N VAL A 26 -4.29 -10.95 -1.47
CA VAL A 26 -5.74 -11.08 -1.64
C VAL A 26 -6.14 -12.56 -1.58
N PRO A 27 -7.19 -12.95 -0.83
CA PRO A 27 -7.68 -14.33 -0.80
C PRO A 27 -8.16 -14.83 -2.17
N GLU A 28 -8.13 -16.14 -2.38
CA GLU A 28 -8.56 -16.76 -3.64
C GLU A 28 -10.05 -16.51 -3.93
N GLY A 29 -10.38 -16.14 -5.17
CA GLY A 29 -11.74 -15.80 -5.61
C GLY A 29 -12.23 -14.42 -5.17
N LEU A 30 -11.39 -13.64 -4.50
CA LEU A 30 -11.66 -12.26 -4.11
C LEU A 30 -10.76 -11.28 -4.85
N TYR A 31 -11.24 -10.05 -4.95
CA TYR A 31 -10.62 -8.96 -5.68
C TYR A 31 -10.70 -7.68 -4.85
N ILE A 32 -9.66 -6.88 -4.95
CA ILE A 32 -9.65 -5.49 -4.52
C ILE A 32 -8.78 -4.75 -5.53
N GLN A 33 -9.22 -3.56 -5.92
CA GLN A 33 -8.41 -2.72 -6.80
C GLN A 33 -7.19 -2.22 -6.02
N SER A 34 -6.07 -2.04 -6.69
CA SER A 34 -4.82 -1.60 -6.08
C SER A 34 -4.12 -0.55 -6.93
N LEU A 35 -3.38 0.32 -6.27
CA LEU A 35 -2.56 1.35 -6.89
C LEU A 35 -1.12 1.16 -6.46
N THR A 36 -0.22 1.24 -7.43
CA THR A 36 1.21 1.27 -7.19
C THR A 36 1.60 2.63 -6.63
N THR A 37 2.44 2.65 -5.60
CA THR A 37 3.07 3.85 -5.05
C THR A 37 4.58 3.71 -5.12
N GLU A 38 5.32 4.75 -4.73
CA GLU A 38 6.78 4.66 -4.65
C GLU A 38 7.27 3.63 -3.60
N GLY A 39 6.46 3.26 -2.60
CA GLY A 39 6.85 2.38 -1.50
C GLY A 39 6.26 0.97 -1.59
N ALA A 40 4.98 0.87 -1.92
CA ALA A 40 4.21 -0.38 -1.92
C ALA A 40 3.00 -0.30 -2.86
N GLU A 41 2.38 -1.45 -3.09
CA GLU A 41 1.07 -1.52 -3.73
C GLU A 41 0.00 -1.38 -2.65
N LEU A 42 -0.88 -0.39 -2.80
CA LEU A 42 -1.90 -0.06 -1.81
C LEU A 42 -3.30 -0.41 -2.35
N PRO A 43 -4.17 -0.98 -1.52
CA PRO A 43 -5.55 -1.28 -1.89
C PRO A 43 -6.37 0.01 -2.02
N VAL A 44 -7.31 0.02 -2.96
CA VAL A 44 -8.34 1.05 -3.09
C VAL A 44 -9.53 0.61 -2.23
N GLY A 45 -9.73 1.34 -1.13
CA GLY A 45 -10.73 0.98 -0.13
C GLY A 45 -10.33 -0.18 0.78
N CYS A 46 -11.32 -0.68 1.54
CA CYS A 46 -11.12 -1.65 2.62
C CYS A 46 -12.08 -2.84 2.53
N VAL A 47 -12.55 -3.18 1.34
CA VAL A 47 -13.51 -4.27 1.12
C VAL A 47 -13.05 -5.18 0.01
N TYR A 48 -13.19 -6.48 0.22
CA TYR A 48 -13.01 -7.46 -0.84
C TYR A 48 -14.32 -7.66 -1.60
N THR A 49 -14.22 -7.76 -2.91
CA THR A 49 -15.33 -8.07 -3.80
C THR A 49 -15.11 -9.38 -4.54
N ASP A 50 -16.18 -10.04 -4.97
CA ASP A 50 -16.10 -11.15 -5.93
C ASP A 50 -16.08 -10.65 -7.39
N GLU A 51 -16.07 -11.58 -8.35
CA GLU A 51 -16.16 -11.28 -9.79
C GLU A 51 -17.44 -10.49 -10.16
N LYS A 52 -18.49 -10.59 -9.35
CA LYS A 52 -19.76 -9.89 -9.53
C LYS A 52 -19.80 -8.53 -8.82
N LYS A 53 -18.67 -8.08 -8.26
CA LYS A 53 -18.53 -6.86 -7.45
C LYS A 53 -19.39 -6.85 -6.18
N THR A 54 -19.78 -8.03 -5.68
CA THR A 54 -20.49 -8.14 -4.40
C THR A 54 -19.46 -8.04 -3.28
N VAL A 55 -19.72 -7.22 -2.26
CA VAL A 55 -18.88 -7.17 -1.06
C VAL A 55 -18.95 -8.53 -0.33
N GLN A 56 -17.81 -9.20 -0.21
CA GLN A 56 -17.70 -10.50 0.46
C GLN A 56 -17.02 -10.42 1.83
N GLY A 57 -16.48 -9.25 2.20
CA GLY A 57 -15.90 -9.04 3.52
C GLY A 57 -15.11 -7.76 3.64
N VAL A 58 -14.61 -7.53 4.85
CA VAL A 58 -13.61 -6.49 5.12
C VAL A 58 -12.28 -6.96 4.52
N GLY A 59 -11.67 -6.04 3.79
CA GLY A 59 -10.44 -6.17 3.04
C GLY A 59 -9.18 -6.18 3.94
N PRO A 60 -8.19 -5.32 3.66
CA PRO A 60 -7.00 -5.12 4.50
C PRO A 60 -7.34 -5.06 6.00
N GLN A 61 -6.42 -5.53 6.83
CA GLN A 61 -6.59 -5.56 8.29
C GLN A 61 -6.85 -4.14 8.84
N GLU A 62 -7.53 -4.07 9.98
CA GLU A 62 -7.76 -2.82 10.72
C GLU A 62 -6.44 -2.04 10.89
N GLY A 63 -6.44 -0.77 10.50
CA GLY A 63 -5.27 0.10 10.54
C GLY A 63 -4.27 -0.07 9.40
N GLN A 64 -4.51 -0.94 8.41
CA GLN A 64 -3.70 -0.96 7.19
C GLN A 64 -3.98 0.24 6.28
N GLU A 65 -2.96 0.67 5.56
CA GLU A 65 -3.05 1.76 4.59
C GLU A 65 -3.92 1.38 3.39
N CYS A 66 -4.70 2.35 2.93
CA CYS A 66 -5.60 2.22 1.80
C CYS A 66 -5.72 3.57 1.08
N VAL A 67 -6.19 3.54 -0.16
CA VAL A 67 -6.47 4.75 -0.94
C VAL A 67 -7.99 5.00 -0.94
N PRO A 68 -8.50 6.07 -0.31
CA PRO A 68 -9.92 6.37 -0.21
C PRO A 68 -10.42 7.10 -1.47
N ILE A 69 -10.41 6.41 -2.62
CA ILE A 69 -11.01 6.90 -3.85
C ILE A 69 -12.16 6.00 -4.28
N THR A 70 -13.05 6.53 -5.12
CA THR A 70 -14.16 5.75 -5.69
C THR A 70 -13.70 4.82 -6.81
N GLU A 71 -14.48 3.78 -7.10
CA GLU A 71 -14.26 2.91 -8.25
C GLU A 71 -14.27 3.69 -9.58
N ASP A 72 -15.12 4.72 -9.70
CA ASP A 72 -15.16 5.58 -10.89
C ASP A 72 -13.85 6.37 -11.05
N ALA A 73 -13.34 6.93 -9.96
CA ALA A 73 -12.07 7.64 -9.95
C ALA A 73 -10.92 6.71 -10.31
N TYR A 74 -10.87 5.51 -9.72
CA TYR A 74 -9.91 4.49 -10.11
C TYR A 74 -10.03 4.20 -11.60
N THR A 75 -11.21 3.85 -12.10
CA THR A 75 -11.44 3.51 -13.52
C THR A 75 -10.97 4.62 -14.47
N ALA A 76 -11.19 5.88 -14.11
CA ALA A 76 -10.78 7.05 -14.89
C ALA A 76 -9.26 7.30 -14.92
N MET A 77 -8.47 6.75 -13.97
CA MET A 77 -7.02 6.91 -13.99
C MET A 77 -6.38 6.25 -15.21
N GLU A 78 -5.48 6.97 -15.87
CA GLU A 78 -4.65 6.44 -16.95
C GLU A 78 -3.51 5.59 -16.38
N SER A 79 -3.26 4.41 -16.98
CA SER A 79 -2.23 3.48 -16.50
C SER A 79 -0.82 4.05 -16.59
N GLY A 80 -0.02 3.84 -15.55
CA GLY A 80 1.34 4.38 -15.46
C GLY A 80 1.46 5.91 -15.29
N THR A 81 0.35 6.64 -15.29
CA THR A 81 0.35 8.10 -15.07
C THR A 81 0.32 8.39 -13.58
N PRO A 82 1.24 9.22 -13.05
CA PRO A 82 1.25 9.55 -11.62
C PRO A 82 0.17 10.56 -11.24
N TYR A 83 -0.58 10.25 -10.19
CA TYR A 83 -1.59 11.11 -9.57
C TYR A 83 -1.23 11.42 -8.12
N SER A 84 -1.82 12.48 -7.57
CA SER A 84 -1.82 12.75 -6.13
C SER A 84 -3.02 12.07 -5.48
N CYS A 85 -2.76 11.03 -4.71
CA CYS A 85 -3.77 10.16 -4.14
C CYS A 85 -3.84 10.39 -2.63
N PRO A 86 -5.04 10.57 -2.05
CA PRO A 86 -5.18 10.60 -0.61
C PRO A 86 -4.76 9.25 -0.03
N LEU A 87 -4.23 9.27 1.18
CA LEU A 87 -3.97 8.08 1.97
C LEU A 87 -5.01 7.99 3.08
N GLY A 88 -5.40 6.78 3.43
CA GLY A 88 -6.29 6.48 4.53
C GLY A 88 -5.86 5.23 5.29
N LEU A 89 -6.61 4.91 6.33
CA LEU A 89 -6.47 3.70 7.11
C LEU A 89 -7.79 2.94 7.13
N CYS A 90 -7.72 1.62 7.03
CA CYS A 90 -8.91 0.78 7.12
C CYS A 90 -9.47 0.78 8.54
N ARG A 91 -10.74 1.18 8.64
CA ARG A 91 -11.58 1.06 9.84
C ARG A 91 -12.84 0.31 9.49
N SER A 92 -12.88 -0.96 9.84
CA SER A 92 -13.90 -1.91 9.36
C SER A 92 -14.03 -1.83 7.83
N TYR A 93 -15.17 -1.45 7.29
CA TYR A 93 -15.43 -1.42 5.84
C TYR A 93 -14.94 -0.14 5.15
N ASN A 94 -14.52 0.88 5.90
CA ASN A 94 -14.23 2.19 5.38
C ASN A 94 -12.73 2.46 5.32
N CYS A 95 -12.27 3.07 4.24
CA CYS A 95 -10.96 3.69 4.18
C CYS A 95 -11.07 5.13 4.68
N GLU A 96 -10.73 5.37 5.95
CA GLU A 96 -10.81 6.71 6.55
C GLU A 96 -9.58 7.52 6.17
N ALA A 97 -9.78 8.67 5.51
CA ALA A 97 -8.69 9.53 5.09
C ALA A 97 -7.84 10.00 6.29
N SER A 98 -6.52 9.88 6.18
CA SER A 98 -5.57 10.30 7.21
C SER A 98 -5.14 11.77 7.08
N GLY A 99 -5.52 12.43 5.97
CA GLY A 99 -5.06 13.76 5.60
C GLY A 99 -3.70 13.79 4.88
N LEU A 100 -3.06 12.63 4.72
CA LEU A 100 -1.83 12.49 3.95
C LEU A 100 -2.14 12.31 2.45
N ILE A 101 -1.18 12.70 1.60
CA ILE A 101 -1.25 12.56 0.15
C ILE A 101 0.07 11.97 -0.34
N LEU A 102 -0.01 11.03 -1.27
CA LEU A 102 1.15 10.39 -1.89
C LEU A 102 1.00 10.32 -3.40
N LYS A 103 2.09 9.99 -4.10
CA LYS A 103 2.04 9.69 -5.53
C LYS A 103 1.60 8.24 -5.74
N CYS A 104 0.59 8.02 -6.57
CA CYS A 104 0.16 6.69 -6.97
C CYS A 104 -0.20 6.62 -8.45
N TRP A 105 -0.20 5.40 -9.00
CA TRP A 105 -0.57 5.09 -10.38
C TRP A 105 -1.11 3.66 -10.47
N LYS A 106 -1.85 3.36 -11.53
CA LYS A 106 -2.20 1.97 -11.88
C LYS A 106 -0.99 1.26 -12.47
#